data_AF-A0A7D3W006-F1
#
_entry.id   AF-A0A7D3W006-F1
#
_cell.length_a   1.000
_cell.length_b   1.000
_cell.length_c   1.000
_cell.angle_alpha   90.00
_cell.angle_beta   90.00
_cell.angle_gamma   90.00
#
_symmetry.space_group_name_H-M   'P 1'
#
loop_
_entity.id
_entity.type
_entity.pdbx_description
1 polymer ?
#
loop_
_entity_poly.entity_id
_entity_poly.type
_entity_poly.pdbx_seq_one_letter_code
_entity_poly.pdbx_strand_id
1 'polypeptide(L)'
;MTGFHYDPPEMRALQAQIDRARSVLDDGTRYVHKYADLDLTNGEGLIMRVVGPQETAYKNMTAALGAFVKLTVHTRVALSDTMEHYWRVEQQNQQNADHVLRTEDAGIPNTSSKADLDSVEYEHRKPPIPGATWASFVDVAHPERLFTHAPEIIDGDHEWHPYESPTDVLSPSALVRWMVHEIAHVDIFAVVTQYLGGDWLGWRRAGTVWGTLGKAYGEIARNLRRAAADTPAAWGGNAADDFDEFLIKVAGIMDEMPKTCSGYAKAYDAAAQAAADATNSLNDLLGDIVDNAVYAAIAAGVGTLTAETIVGGLAGYGAAAFYIARIAELCFAVYEAMDKFSKLVDHATAAISTLELASENLPPMPRVPGD
;
A
#
# COMPACT_ATOMS: atom_id res chain seq x y z
N MET A 1 32.66 26.21 2.84
CA MET A 1 31.54 27.09 3.21
C MET A 1 31.30 28.02 2.04
N THR A 2 30.19 27.84 1.35
CA THR A 2 29.72 28.80 0.34
C THR A 2 29.28 30.08 1.06
N GLY A 3 29.55 31.24 0.47
CA GLY A 3 29.03 32.50 1.01
C GLY A 3 27.50 32.46 1.09
N PHE A 4 26.95 33.29 1.98
CA PHE A 4 25.51 33.50 2.05
C PHE A 4 25.00 34.06 0.72
N HIS A 5 23.95 33.45 0.18
CA HIS A 5 23.22 33.95 -0.99
C HIS A 5 21.78 33.46 -0.92
N TYR A 6 20.87 34.19 -1.57
CA TYR A 6 19.44 33.91 -1.53
C TYR A 6 18.78 34.40 -2.82
N ASP A 7 18.16 33.50 -3.57
CA ASP A 7 17.42 33.75 -4.80
C ASP A 7 15.90 33.56 -4.54
N PRO A 8 15.11 34.66 -4.45
CA PRO A 8 13.70 34.54 -4.11
C PRO A 8 12.85 33.75 -5.14
N PRO A 9 12.99 33.95 -6.47
CA PRO A 9 12.35 33.09 -7.46
C PRO A 9 12.61 31.59 -7.26
N GLU A 10 13.87 31.20 -7.07
CA GLU A 10 14.25 29.79 -6.91
C GLU A 10 13.73 29.20 -5.58
N MET A 11 13.73 29.99 -4.50
CA MET A 11 13.15 29.56 -3.22
C MET A 11 11.63 29.35 -3.28
N ARG A 12 10.91 30.11 -4.11
CA ARG A 12 9.49 29.83 -4.40
C ARG A 12 9.32 28.52 -5.18
N ALA A 13 10.24 28.20 -6.09
CA ALA A 13 10.20 26.93 -6.82
C ALA A 13 10.45 25.74 -5.88
N LEU A 14 11.39 25.86 -4.93
CA LEU A 14 11.59 24.90 -3.84
C LEU A 14 10.33 24.73 -3.00
N GLN A 15 9.71 25.82 -2.53
CA GLN A 15 8.46 25.75 -1.77
C GLN A 15 7.35 25.05 -2.58
N ALA A 16 7.23 25.36 -3.88
CA ALA A 16 6.26 24.70 -4.76
C ALA A 16 6.52 23.20 -4.90
N GLN A 17 7.78 22.75 -4.87
CA GLN A 17 8.11 21.32 -4.87
C GLN A 17 7.67 20.61 -3.58
N ILE A 18 7.85 21.25 -2.42
CA ILE A 18 7.33 20.74 -1.14
C ILE A 18 5.80 20.66 -1.16
N ASP A 19 5.12 21.65 -1.74
CA ASP A 19 3.66 21.65 -1.90
C ASP A 19 3.16 20.51 -2.81
N ARG A 20 3.89 20.20 -3.90
CA ARG A 20 3.57 19.06 -4.75
C ARG A 20 3.74 17.73 -4.00
N ALA A 21 4.84 17.56 -3.25
CA ALA A 21 5.04 16.38 -2.42
C ALA A 21 3.89 16.18 -1.40
N ARG A 22 3.44 17.27 -0.76
CA ARG A 22 2.25 17.24 0.10
C ARG A 22 1.00 16.80 -0.65
N SER A 23 0.71 17.40 -1.81
CA SER A 23 -0.47 17.05 -2.60
C SER A 23 -0.52 15.56 -2.93
N VAL A 24 0.62 14.99 -3.30
CA VAL A 24 0.76 13.55 -3.60
C VAL A 24 0.51 12.69 -2.37
N LEU A 25 0.98 13.10 -1.19
CA LEU A 25 0.71 12.39 0.08
C LEU A 25 -0.77 12.46 0.46
N ASP A 26 -1.43 13.60 0.22
CA ASP A 26 -2.87 13.75 0.40
C ASP A 26 -3.66 12.86 -0.58
N ASP A 27 -3.22 12.76 -1.84
CA ASP A 27 -3.77 11.82 -2.83
C ASP A 27 -3.58 10.36 -2.39
N GLY A 28 -2.39 10.00 -1.93
CA GLY A 28 -2.10 8.68 -1.39
C GLY A 28 -2.97 8.32 -0.19
N THR A 29 -3.23 9.28 0.71
CA THR A 29 -4.13 9.10 1.86
C THR A 29 -5.56 8.83 1.40
N ARG A 30 -6.08 9.62 0.45
CA ARG A 30 -7.40 9.38 -0.15
C ARG A 30 -7.48 8.03 -0.85
N TYR A 31 -6.41 7.65 -1.55
CA TYR A 31 -6.33 6.40 -2.28
C TYR A 31 -6.37 5.18 -1.34
N VAL A 32 -5.62 5.23 -0.23
CA VAL A 32 -5.63 4.20 0.82
C VAL A 32 -7.01 4.08 1.46
N HIS A 33 -7.62 5.18 1.90
CA HIS A 33 -8.96 5.16 2.47
C HIS A 33 -10.01 4.58 1.52
N LYS A 34 -9.90 4.87 0.23
CA LYS A 34 -10.88 4.41 -0.75
C LYS A 34 -10.79 2.92 -1.07
N TYR A 35 -9.59 2.35 -1.05
CA TYR A 35 -9.35 1.02 -1.63
C TYR A 35 -8.71 0.00 -0.70
N ALA A 36 -8.18 0.42 0.45
CA ALA A 36 -7.56 -0.46 1.45
C ALA A 36 -8.27 -0.45 2.81
N ASP A 37 -9.27 0.42 3.00
CA ASP A 37 -10.18 0.37 4.15
C ASP A 37 -11.20 -0.76 3.93
N LEU A 38 -10.91 -1.92 4.52
CA LEU A 38 -11.75 -3.11 4.38
C LEU A 38 -12.77 -3.12 5.52
N ASP A 39 -14.06 -3.01 5.19
CA ASP A 39 -15.13 -3.24 6.15
C ASP A 39 -15.32 -4.75 6.37
N LEU A 40 -14.53 -5.29 7.30
CA LEU A 40 -14.58 -6.70 7.69
C LEU A 40 -15.48 -6.91 8.93
N THR A 41 -16.26 -5.91 9.34
CA THR A 41 -17.09 -6.00 10.56
C THR A 41 -18.19 -7.06 10.46
N ASN A 42 -18.62 -7.37 9.24
CA ASN A 42 -19.61 -8.42 8.94
C ASN A 42 -18.96 -9.67 8.31
N GLY A 43 -17.63 -9.80 8.39
CA GLY A 43 -16.93 -10.98 7.89
C GLY A 43 -17.28 -12.23 8.71
N GLU A 44 -17.37 -13.37 8.02
CA GLU A 44 -17.38 -14.69 8.64
C GLU A 44 -16.17 -15.50 8.16
N GLY A 45 -15.80 -16.55 8.87
CA GLY A 45 -14.76 -17.49 8.42
C GLY A 45 -13.32 -17.11 8.79
N LEU A 46 -12.37 -17.67 8.05
CA LEU A 46 -10.94 -17.48 8.33
C LEU A 46 -10.45 -16.06 8.13
N ILE A 47 -11.14 -15.26 7.29
CA ILE A 47 -10.78 -13.86 7.10
C ILE A 47 -10.81 -13.08 8.42
N MET A 48 -11.66 -13.49 9.38
CA MET A 48 -11.74 -12.86 10.70
C MET A 48 -10.44 -12.97 11.52
N ARG A 49 -9.58 -13.95 11.22
CA ARG A 49 -8.26 -14.06 11.87
C ARG A 49 -7.27 -13.00 11.41
N VAL A 50 -7.44 -12.48 10.20
CA VAL A 50 -6.55 -11.48 9.62
C VAL A 50 -7.04 -10.04 9.83
N VAL A 51 -8.26 -9.85 10.34
CA VAL A 51 -8.86 -8.51 10.60
C VAL A 51 -8.01 -7.68 11.54
N GLY A 52 -7.65 -8.21 12.71
CA GLY A 52 -6.86 -7.47 13.70
C GLY A 52 -5.51 -6.97 13.17
N PRO A 53 -4.68 -7.86 12.57
CA PRO A 53 -3.45 -7.46 11.89
C PRO A 53 -3.69 -6.44 10.76
N GLN A 54 -4.73 -6.59 9.93
CA GLN A 54 -5.03 -5.60 8.90
C GLN A 54 -5.39 -4.24 9.49
N GLU A 55 -6.26 -4.19 10.50
CA GLU A 55 -6.61 -2.91 11.13
C GLU A 55 -5.38 -2.19 11.69
N THR A 56 -4.47 -2.94 12.31
CA THR A 56 -3.21 -2.39 12.84
C THR A 56 -2.30 -1.92 11.73
N ALA A 57 -2.06 -2.74 10.69
CA ALA A 57 -1.27 -2.35 9.53
C ALA A 57 -1.84 -1.09 8.84
N TYR A 58 -3.15 -1.05 8.63
CA TYR A 58 -3.85 0.11 8.06
C TYR A 58 -3.69 1.36 8.92
N LYS A 59 -3.90 1.27 10.25
CA LYS A 59 -3.71 2.39 11.19
C LYS A 59 -2.26 2.90 11.18
N ASN A 60 -1.28 2.00 11.20
CA ASN A 60 0.13 2.35 11.20
C ASN A 60 0.55 3.05 9.89
N MET A 61 0.13 2.50 8.74
CA MET A 61 0.45 3.08 7.43
C MET A 61 -0.22 4.44 7.21
N THR A 62 -1.48 4.60 7.62
CA THR A 62 -2.19 5.88 7.54
C THR A 62 -1.63 6.92 8.52
N ALA A 63 -1.21 6.50 9.72
CA ALA A 63 -0.51 7.37 10.66
C ALA A 63 0.84 7.86 10.10
N ALA A 64 1.62 6.97 9.46
CA ALA A 64 2.87 7.34 8.80
C ALA A 64 2.64 8.34 7.66
N LEU A 65 1.64 8.11 6.80
CA LEU A 65 1.22 9.08 5.78
C LEU A 65 0.87 10.44 6.39
N GLY A 66 0.03 10.44 7.43
CA GLY A 66 -0.34 11.67 8.13
C GLY A 66 0.85 12.40 8.74
N ALA A 67 1.86 11.69 9.24
CA ALA A 67 3.09 12.27 9.75
C ALA A 67 3.90 12.96 8.65
N PHE A 68 4.03 12.34 7.46
CA PHE A 68 4.68 12.99 6.31
C PHE A 68 3.90 14.22 5.82
N VAL A 69 2.57 14.16 5.76
CA VAL A 69 1.74 15.32 5.41
C VAL A 69 2.01 16.47 6.39
N LYS A 70 1.95 16.22 7.71
CA LYS A 70 2.25 17.23 8.73
C LYS A 70 3.66 17.80 8.56
N LEU A 71 4.65 16.94 8.32
CA LEU A 71 6.03 17.37 8.10
C LEU A 71 6.13 18.33 6.92
N THR A 72 5.55 17.99 5.76
CA THR A 72 5.57 18.88 4.58
C THR A 72 4.87 20.23 4.83
N VAL A 73 3.79 20.25 5.62
CA VAL A 73 3.12 21.50 6.03
C VAL A 73 4.04 22.37 6.87
N HIS A 74 4.67 21.79 7.89
CA HIS A 74 5.59 22.52 8.76
C HIS A 74 6.82 23.01 7.98
N THR A 75 7.39 22.18 7.11
CA THR A 75 8.48 22.55 6.21
C THR A 75 8.11 23.72 5.31
N ARG A 76 6.91 23.72 4.72
CA ARG A 76 6.41 24.82 3.89
C ARG A 76 6.29 26.12 4.69
N VAL A 77 5.76 26.07 5.91
CA VAL A 77 5.65 27.24 6.81
C VAL A 77 7.03 27.78 7.15
N ALA A 78 7.97 26.93 7.57
CA ALA A 78 9.34 27.33 7.89
C ALA A 78 10.05 27.97 6.68
N LEU A 79 9.87 27.43 5.47
CA LEU A 79 10.37 28.06 4.24
C LEU A 79 9.72 29.43 4.01
N SER A 80 8.40 29.55 4.19
CA SER A 80 7.69 30.82 4.05
C SER A 80 8.24 31.89 4.98
N ASP A 81 8.41 31.56 6.25
CA ASP A 81 8.93 32.47 7.27
C ASP A 81 10.38 32.87 6.97
N THR A 82 11.19 31.91 6.50
CA THR A 82 12.58 32.15 6.07
C THR A 82 12.63 33.10 4.88
N MET A 83 11.77 32.88 3.88
CA MET A 83 11.69 33.76 2.70
C MET A 83 11.25 35.18 3.09
N GLU A 84 10.26 35.31 3.98
CA GLU A 84 9.80 36.62 4.46
C GLU A 84 10.89 37.32 5.30
N HIS A 85 11.62 36.57 6.12
CA HIS A 85 12.73 37.11 6.90
C HIS A 85 13.82 37.69 5.99
N TYR A 86 14.31 36.92 5.01
CA TYR A 86 15.34 37.40 4.09
C TYR A 86 14.86 38.54 3.21
N TRP A 87 13.60 38.53 2.78
CA TRP A 87 13.01 39.65 2.06
C TRP A 87 13.02 40.95 2.89
N ARG A 88 12.70 40.89 4.18
CA ARG A 88 12.76 42.05 5.09
C ARG A 88 14.19 42.54 5.29
N VAL A 89 15.15 41.63 5.48
CA VAL A 89 16.57 41.97 5.61
C VAL A 89 17.08 42.65 4.33
N GLU A 90 16.72 42.14 3.16
CA GLU A 90 17.10 42.73 1.87
C GLU A 90 16.53 44.14 1.70
N GLN A 91 15.24 44.34 2.00
CA GLN A 91 14.63 45.68 1.97
C GLN A 91 15.33 46.67 2.90
N GLN A 92 15.69 46.23 4.11
CA GLN A 92 16.41 47.07 5.07
C GLN A 92 17.82 47.41 4.58
N ASN A 93 18.54 46.44 3.98
CA ASN A 93 19.86 46.66 3.40
C ASN A 93 19.80 47.66 2.24
N GLN A 94 18.78 47.55 1.38
CA GLN A 94 18.57 48.50 0.28
C GLN A 94 18.28 49.93 0.80
N GLN A 95 17.44 50.07 1.83
CA GLN A 95 17.18 51.36 2.46
C GLN A 95 18.43 51.97 3.11
N ASN A 96 19.25 51.14 3.77
CA ASN A 96 20.51 51.58 4.36
C ASN A 96 21.51 52.03 3.28
N ALA A 97 21.61 51.30 2.18
CA ALA A 97 22.46 51.66 1.04
C ALA A 97 22.00 52.99 0.42
N ASP A 98 20.70 53.16 0.18
CA ASP A 98 20.12 54.41 -0.32
C ASP A 98 20.38 55.58 0.64
N HIS A 99 20.27 55.36 1.96
CA HIS A 99 20.54 56.37 2.97
C HIS A 99 22.02 56.79 2.95
N VAL A 100 22.94 55.82 2.96
CA VAL A 100 24.39 56.06 2.89
C VAL A 100 24.70 56.89 1.64
N LEU A 101 24.28 56.43 0.45
CA LEU A 101 24.50 57.12 -0.82
C LEU A 101 23.95 58.57 -0.84
N ARG A 102 22.80 58.82 -0.22
CA ARG A 102 22.25 60.18 -0.10
C ARG A 102 23.00 61.07 0.88
N THR A 103 23.45 60.52 2.01
CA THR A 103 24.23 61.30 3.00
C THR A 103 25.65 61.60 2.53
N GLU A 104 26.17 60.76 1.65
CA GLU A 104 27.53 60.78 1.18
C GLU A 104 27.77 61.65 -0.07
N ASP A 105 26.71 62.16 -0.70
CA ASP A 105 26.76 63.34 -1.59
C ASP A 105 27.30 64.61 -0.89
N ALA A 106 27.59 64.53 0.42
CA ALA A 106 28.34 65.54 1.18
C ALA A 106 29.88 65.39 1.14
N GLY A 107 30.44 64.39 0.45
CA GLY A 107 31.87 64.35 0.10
C GLY A 107 32.62 63.03 0.32
N ILE A 108 32.16 61.90 -0.24
CA ILE A 108 33.04 60.71 -0.33
C ILE A 108 34.21 61.03 -1.26
N PRO A 109 35.47 60.80 -0.84
CA PRO A 109 36.58 60.77 -1.76
C PRO A 109 36.42 59.60 -2.74
N ASN A 110 36.23 59.95 -4.02
CA ASN A 110 36.21 59.11 -5.23
C ASN A 110 37.33 58.04 -5.25
N THR A 111 37.20 56.94 -4.50
CA THR A 111 38.30 55.98 -4.26
C THR A 111 37.99 54.52 -4.60
N SER A 112 36.77 54.17 -4.98
CA SER A 112 36.48 52.90 -5.65
C SER A 112 36.02 53.20 -7.06
N SER A 113 36.83 52.81 -8.05
CA SER A 113 36.45 52.96 -9.44
C SER A 113 35.21 52.09 -9.68
N LYS A 114 34.35 52.47 -10.62
CA LYS A 114 33.19 51.65 -11.02
C LYS A 114 33.59 50.19 -11.32
N ALA A 115 34.83 49.97 -11.80
CA ALA A 115 35.39 48.64 -12.05
C ALA A 115 35.60 47.79 -10.78
N ASP A 116 35.79 48.39 -9.60
CA ASP A 116 35.90 47.67 -8.33
C ASP A 116 34.52 47.24 -7.81
N LEU A 117 33.49 48.08 -7.98
CA LEU A 117 32.10 47.71 -7.68
C LEU A 117 31.54 46.67 -8.66
N ASP A 118 31.89 46.78 -9.95
CA ASP A 118 31.57 45.79 -10.98
C ASP A 118 32.34 44.45 -10.75
N SER A 119 33.35 44.42 -9.88
CA SER A 119 34.04 43.17 -9.49
C SER A 119 33.43 42.50 -8.24
N VAL A 120 32.64 43.26 -7.45
CA VAL A 120 31.76 42.74 -6.39
C VAL A 120 30.36 42.48 -6.95
N GLU A 121 30.11 42.82 -8.23
CA GLU A 121 28.96 42.38 -8.99
C GLU A 121 28.83 40.88 -8.77
N TYR A 122 27.82 40.53 -7.97
CA TYR A 122 27.46 39.19 -7.55
C TYR A 122 27.89 38.26 -8.65
N GLU A 123 28.98 37.53 -8.43
CA GLU A 123 29.53 36.57 -9.36
C GLU A 123 28.40 35.58 -9.58
N HIS A 124 27.53 35.90 -10.55
CA HIS A 124 26.32 35.19 -10.90
C HIS A 124 26.90 33.88 -11.35
N ARG A 125 26.91 32.91 -10.44
CA ARG A 125 27.50 31.60 -10.67
C ARG A 125 26.87 31.14 -11.96
N LYS A 126 27.69 31.15 -13.02
CA LYS A 126 27.30 30.58 -14.30
C LYS A 126 26.75 29.20 -13.96
N PRO A 127 25.56 28.83 -14.48
CA PRO A 127 24.98 27.55 -14.18
C PRO A 127 26.06 26.48 -14.35
N PRO A 128 26.18 25.51 -13.42
CA PRO A 128 27.32 24.59 -13.34
C PRO A 128 27.56 23.77 -14.61
N ILE A 129 26.66 23.87 -15.60
CA ILE A 129 26.82 23.34 -16.95
C ILE A 129 26.47 24.45 -17.96
N PRO A 130 27.45 24.98 -18.74
CA PRO A 130 27.17 25.90 -19.83
C PRO A 130 26.18 25.28 -20.83
N GLY A 131 24.99 25.86 -20.95
CA GLY A 131 23.94 25.45 -21.91
C GLY A 131 22.80 24.60 -21.36
N ALA A 132 22.82 24.19 -20.08
CA ALA A 132 21.70 23.49 -19.45
C ALA A 132 20.81 24.49 -18.69
N THR A 133 19.75 24.98 -19.32
CA THR A 133 18.69 25.77 -18.67
C THR A 133 17.66 24.84 -18.04
N TRP A 134 18.09 23.98 -17.13
CA TRP A 134 17.13 23.16 -16.40
C TRP A 134 16.54 24.07 -15.33
N ALA A 135 15.22 24.21 -15.31
CA ALA A 135 14.57 24.89 -14.19
C ALA A 135 14.91 24.11 -12.91
N SER A 136 15.37 24.80 -11.87
CA SER A 136 15.67 24.16 -10.58
C SER A 136 14.39 23.67 -9.93
N PHE A 137 14.50 22.66 -9.04
CA PHE A 137 13.35 22.11 -8.29
C PHE A 137 12.24 21.53 -9.18
N VAL A 138 12.60 21.09 -10.39
CA VAL A 138 11.73 20.28 -11.25
C VAL A 138 11.68 18.86 -10.72
N ASP A 139 10.49 18.29 -10.71
CA ASP A 139 10.28 16.90 -10.31
C ASP A 139 10.93 15.96 -11.34
N VAL A 140 11.75 15.04 -10.84
CA VAL A 140 12.41 13.99 -11.65
C VAL A 140 11.59 12.69 -11.68
N ALA A 141 10.53 12.64 -10.88
CA ALA A 141 9.57 11.56 -10.80
C ALA A 141 8.15 12.12 -10.62
N HIS A 142 7.15 11.34 -11.03
CA HIS A 142 5.76 11.76 -11.15
C HIS A 142 4.82 10.84 -10.34
N PRO A 143 4.91 10.84 -9.00
CA PRO A 143 4.14 9.92 -8.16
C PRO A 143 2.62 10.08 -8.31
N GLU A 144 2.13 11.26 -8.70
CA GLU A 144 0.71 11.54 -8.93
C GLU A 144 0.06 10.57 -9.93
N ARG A 145 0.82 10.08 -10.91
CA ARG A 145 0.33 9.12 -11.92
C ARG A 145 -0.02 7.76 -11.33
N LEU A 146 0.45 7.45 -10.12
CA LEU A 146 0.24 6.16 -9.47
C LEU A 146 -1.15 6.06 -8.83
N PHE A 147 -1.83 7.18 -8.62
CA PHE A 147 -3.13 7.23 -7.95
C PHE A 147 -4.31 7.54 -8.90
N THR A 148 -4.07 7.62 -10.20
CA THR A 148 -5.09 7.99 -11.21
C THR A 148 -6.04 6.85 -11.56
N HIS A 149 -5.61 5.60 -11.36
CA HIS A 149 -6.38 4.43 -11.72
C HIS A 149 -6.79 3.67 -10.47
N ALA A 150 -7.97 3.03 -10.51
CA ALA A 150 -8.30 2.04 -9.52
C ALA A 150 -7.19 0.96 -9.51
N PRO A 151 -6.88 0.37 -8.34
CA PRO A 151 -5.91 -0.70 -8.27
C PRO A 151 -6.32 -1.80 -9.23
N GLU A 152 -5.49 -2.06 -10.24
CA GLU A 152 -5.69 -3.16 -11.17
C GLU A 152 -5.57 -4.45 -10.36
N ILE A 153 -6.69 -5.12 -10.19
CA ILE A 153 -6.69 -6.51 -9.74
C ILE A 153 -6.46 -7.29 -11.02
N ILE A 154 -5.26 -7.85 -11.17
CA ILE A 154 -5.03 -8.82 -12.23
C ILE A 154 -5.86 -10.03 -11.83
N ASP A 155 -7.07 -10.09 -12.38
CA ASP A 155 -7.89 -11.30 -12.39
C ASP A 155 -7.10 -12.33 -13.19
N GLY A 156 -6.20 -13.06 -12.51
CA GLY A 156 -5.63 -14.26 -13.08
C GLY A 156 -6.76 -15.28 -13.17
N ASP A 157 -7.30 -15.50 -14.37
CA ASP A 157 -8.19 -16.56 -14.89
C ASP A 157 -9.26 -17.19 -13.96
N HIS A 158 -9.49 -16.63 -12.78
CA HIS A 158 -10.33 -17.18 -11.72
C HIS A 158 -11.44 -16.17 -11.47
N GLU A 159 -12.48 -16.23 -12.30
CA GLU A 159 -13.73 -15.54 -12.03
C GLU A 159 -14.26 -16.04 -10.68
N TRP A 160 -14.24 -15.15 -9.67
CA TRP A 160 -14.91 -15.41 -8.40
C TRP A 160 -16.41 -15.38 -8.63
N HIS A 161 -17.02 -16.56 -8.80
CA HIS A 161 -18.47 -16.70 -8.84
C HIS A 161 -18.99 -16.84 -7.40
N PRO A 162 -19.63 -15.81 -6.82
CA PRO A 162 -20.35 -16.00 -5.56
C PRO A 162 -21.42 -17.07 -5.77
N TYR A 163 -21.41 -18.10 -4.91
CA TYR A 163 -22.41 -19.17 -4.92
C TYR A 163 -23.82 -18.56 -4.76
N GLU A 164 -24.60 -18.56 -5.84
CA GLU A 164 -26.00 -18.13 -5.78
C GLU A 164 -26.89 -19.23 -5.16
N SER A 165 -27.43 -18.90 -3.98
CA SER A 165 -28.70 -19.29 -3.32
C SER A 165 -29.24 -20.75 -3.33
N PRO A 166 -29.78 -21.26 -2.20
CA PRO A 166 -30.10 -22.67 -1.96
C PRO A 166 -31.55 -23.07 -2.30
N THR A 167 -32.09 -22.67 -3.45
CA THR A 167 -33.55 -22.79 -3.72
C THR A 167 -34.05 -24.14 -4.22
N ASP A 168 -33.27 -25.24 -4.15
CA ASP A 168 -33.66 -26.49 -4.81
C ASP A 168 -33.80 -27.69 -3.86
N VAL A 169 -34.91 -27.71 -3.10
CA VAL A 169 -35.24 -28.70 -2.05
C VAL A 169 -35.52 -30.11 -2.61
N LEU A 170 -35.69 -30.25 -3.93
CA LEU A 170 -35.85 -31.54 -4.63
C LEU A 170 -34.73 -31.80 -5.65
N SER A 171 -33.67 -31.00 -5.65
CA SER A 171 -32.51 -31.24 -6.50
C SER A 171 -31.71 -32.47 -6.05
N PRO A 172 -30.94 -33.09 -6.97
CA PRO A 172 -29.85 -33.99 -6.61
C PRO A 172 -28.94 -33.42 -5.51
N SER A 173 -28.74 -32.10 -5.47
CA SER A 173 -27.94 -31.40 -4.46
C SER A 173 -28.53 -31.48 -3.04
N ALA A 174 -29.87 -31.42 -2.89
CA ALA A 174 -30.52 -31.61 -1.60
C ALA A 174 -30.40 -33.06 -1.10
N LEU A 175 -30.51 -34.04 -2.00
CA LEU A 175 -30.30 -35.45 -1.69
C LEU A 175 -28.84 -35.73 -1.28
N VAL A 176 -27.87 -35.18 -2.00
CA VAL A 176 -26.45 -35.27 -1.66
C VAL A 176 -26.18 -34.64 -0.30
N ARG A 177 -26.69 -33.42 -0.07
CA ARG A 177 -26.53 -32.72 1.22
C ARG A 177 -27.11 -33.52 2.38
N TRP A 178 -28.27 -34.15 2.18
CA TRP A 178 -28.85 -35.08 3.17
C TRP A 178 -27.96 -36.32 3.39
N MET A 179 -27.50 -37.01 2.33
CA MET A 179 -26.65 -38.19 2.47
C MET A 179 -25.32 -37.87 3.16
N VAL A 180 -24.68 -36.75 2.81
CA VAL A 180 -23.45 -36.28 3.44
C VAL A 180 -23.70 -35.93 4.91
N HIS A 181 -24.82 -35.28 5.22
CA HIS A 181 -25.21 -35.02 6.61
C HIS A 181 -25.45 -36.31 7.40
N GLU A 182 -26.08 -37.34 6.82
CA GLU A 182 -26.27 -38.63 7.51
C GLU A 182 -24.96 -39.38 7.73
N ILE A 183 -24.01 -39.31 6.79
CA ILE A 183 -22.72 -40.01 6.87
C ILE A 183 -21.75 -39.29 7.82
N ALA A 184 -21.63 -37.96 7.68
CA ALA A 184 -20.64 -37.15 8.40
C ALA A 184 -21.20 -36.47 9.65
N HIS A 185 -22.52 -36.50 9.86
CA HIS A 185 -23.24 -35.73 10.90
C HIS A 185 -22.95 -34.23 10.89
N VAL A 186 -22.47 -33.71 9.75
CA VAL A 186 -22.06 -32.32 9.54
C VAL A 186 -22.44 -31.92 8.12
N ASP A 187 -22.95 -30.70 7.96
CA ASP A 187 -23.18 -30.07 6.67
C ASP A 187 -21.87 -29.50 6.11
N ILE A 188 -21.13 -30.33 5.36
CA ILE A 188 -19.79 -29.97 4.88
C ILE A 188 -19.80 -28.76 3.95
N PHE A 189 -20.89 -28.55 3.20
CA PHE A 189 -21.04 -27.39 2.32
C PHE A 189 -21.17 -26.11 3.15
N ALA A 190 -22.00 -26.12 4.19
CA ALA A 190 -22.13 -24.98 5.09
C ALA A 190 -20.80 -24.68 5.80
N VAL A 191 -20.08 -25.72 6.25
CA VAL A 191 -18.77 -25.56 6.89
C VAL A 191 -17.75 -24.95 5.93
N VAL A 192 -17.64 -25.45 4.71
CA VAL A 192 -16.69 -24.92 3.70
C VAL A 192 -17.02 -23.49 3.33
N THR A 193 -18.28 -23.18 3.04
CA THR A 193 -18.72 -21.81 2.68
C THR A 193 -18.48 -20.83 3.81
N GLN A 194 -18.81 -21.21 5.06
CA GLN A 194 -18.55 -20.35 6.21
C GLN A 194 -17.04 -20.16 6.43
N TYR A 195 -16.23 -21.20 6.18
CA TYR A 195 -14.79 -21.17 6.41
C TYR A 195 -14.02 -20.29 5.41
N LEU A 196 -14.38 -20.41 4.12
CA LEU A 196 -13.82 -19.63 3.02
C LEU A 196 -14.46 -18.24 2.87
N GLY A 197 -15.55 -17.98 3.60
CA GLY A 197 -16.23 -16.70 3.58
C GLY A 197 -15.27 -15.52 3.79
N GLY A 198 -15.59 -14.39 3.14
CA GLY A 198 -14.82 -13.16 3.24
C GLY A 198 -14.59 -12.46 1.89
N ASP A 199 -14.23 -11.18 1.97
CA ASP A 199 -13.84 -10.37 0.81
C ASP A 199 -12.33 -10.53 0.51
N TRP A 200 -11.95 -11.71 0.02
CA TRP A 200 -10.56 -12.00 -0.39
C TRP A 200 -10.11 -11.15 -1.58
N LEU A 201 -11.05 -10.68 -2.39
CA LEU A 201 -10.79 -9.76 -3.50
C LEU A 201 -10.42 -8.36 -2.97
N GLY A 202 -11.18 -7.85 -1.99
CA GLY A 202 -10.86 -6.64 -1.26
C GLY A 202 -9.51 -6.76 -0.54
N TRP A 203 -9.22 -7.92 0.06
CA TRP A 203 -7.91 -8.21 0.63
C TRP A 203 -6.79 -8.05 -0.40
N ARG A 204 -6.89 -8.71 -1.55
CA ARG A 204 -5.91 -8.58 -2.64
C ARG A 204 -5.78 -7.12 -3.11
N ARG A 205 -6.90 -6.41 -3.24
CA ARG A 205 -6.94 -4.98 -3.59
C ARG A 205 -6.13 -4.12 -2.61
N ALA A 206 -6.29 -4.34 -1.31
CA ALA A 206 -5.50 -3.66 -0.29
C ALA A 206 -4.00 -3.92 -0.47
N GLY A 207 -3.61 -5.16 -0.81
CA GLY A 207 -2.23 -5.51 -1.18
C GLY A 207 -1.68 -4.68 -2.33
N THR A 208 -2.45 -4.54 -3.42
CA THR A 208 -2.07 -3.69 -4.57
C THR A 208 -1.92 -2.22 -4.16
N VAL A 209 -2.82 -1.71 -3.32
CA VAL A 209 -2.76 -0.35 -2.80
C VAL A 209 -1.47 -0.10 -2.03
N TRP A 210 -1.07 -1.02 -1.15
CA TRP A 210 0.20 -0.93 -0.43
C TRP A 210 1.39 -0.90 -1.39
N GLY A 211 1.42 -1.78 -2.39
CA GLY A 211 2.47 -1.79 -3.40
C GLY A 211 2.59 -0.47 -4.18
N THR A 212 1.46 0.12 -4.57
CA THR A 212 1.38 1.43 -5.24
C THR A 212 1.88 2.56 -4.34
N LEU A 213 1.45 2.57 -3.07
CA LEU A 213 1.89 3.55 -2.09
C LEU A 213 3.41 3.49 -1.86
N GLY A 214 3.98 2.29 -1.76
CA GLY A 214 5.42 2.08 -1.66
C GLY A 214 6.19 2.69 -2.82
N LYS A 215 5.71 2.52 -4.05
CA LYS A 215 6.31 3.14 -5.24
C LYS A 215 6.25 4.67 -5.15
N ALA A 216 5.11 5.22 -4.75
CA ALA A 216 4.93 6.67 -4.61
C ALA A 216 5.92 7.28 -3.60
N TYR A 217 6.13 6.64 -2.44
CA TYR A 217 7.15 7.08 -1.48
C TYR A 217 8.55 7.18 -2.10
N GLY A 218 8.98 6.16 -2.85
CA GLY A 218 10.28 6.19 -3.53
C GLY A 218 10.36 7.26 -4.64
N GLU A 219 9.25 7.57 -5.32
CA GLU A 219 9.21 8.67 -6.28
C GLU A 219 9.30 10.05 -5.59
N ILE A 220 8.60 10.25 -4.46
CA ILE A 220 8.70 11.48 -3.65
C ILE A 220 10.12 11.65 -3.10
N ALA A 221 10.73 10.59 -2.56
CA ALA A 221 12.09 10.61 -2.04
C ALA A 221 13.11 11.05 -3.11
N ARG A 222 12.96 10.58 -4.35
CA ARG A 222 13.79 11.02 -5.48
C ARG A 222 13.64 12.53 -5.75
N ASN A 223 12.42 13.05 -5.71
CA ASN A 223 12.18 14.49 -5.87
C ASN A 223 12.77 15.30 -4.72
N LEU A 224 12.65 14.85 -3.47
CA LEU A 224 13.24 15.53 -2.31
C LEU A 224 14.77 15.56 -2.36
N ARG A 225 15.43 14.48 -2.82
CA ARG A 225 16.89 14.49 -3.04
C ARG A 225 17.31 15.44 -4.14
N ARG A 226 16.50 15.53 -5.20
CA ARG A 226 16.73 16.51 -6.25
C ARG A 226 16.63 17.93 -5.69
N ALA A 227 15.62 18.20 -4.87
CA ALA A 227 15.44 19.48 -4.19
C ALA A 227 16.65 19.82 -3.31
N ALA A 228 17.11 18.86 -2.51
CA ALA A 228 18.33 18.97 -1.72
C ALA A 228 19.54 19.37 -2.59
N ALA A 229 19.78 18.64 -3.68
CA ALA A 229 20.89 18.92 -4.61
C ALA A 229 20.80 20.28 -5.33
N ASP A 230 19.58 20.79 -5.56
CA ASP A 230 19.35 22.10 -6.20
C ASP A 230 19.41 23.26 -5.17
N THR A 231 19.28 22.98 -3.86
CA THR A 231 19.25 24.00 -2.79
C THR A 231 20.47 24.92 -2.80
N PRO A 232 21.73 24.44 -2.92
CA PRO A 232 22.92 25.29 -2.88
C PRO A 232 23.07 26.30 -4.03
N ALA A 233 22.23 26.20 -5.07
CA ALA A 233 22.17 27.18 -6.15
C ALA A 233 21.16 28.31 -5.88
N ALA A 234 20.12 28.03 -5.08
CA ALA A 234 19.06 28.96 -4.74
C ALA A 234 19.30 29.66 -3.40
N TRP A 235 19.93 28.97 -2.47
CA TRP A 235 20.09 29.40 -1.09
C TRP A 235 21.38 28.83 -0.51
N GLY A 236 22.22 29.69 0.07
CA GLY A 236 23.46 29.30 0.71
C GLY A 236 23.66 29.96 2.06
N GLY A 237 24.44 29.29 2.91
CA GLY A 237 24.68 29.65 4.31
C GLY A 237 24.20 28.53 5.23
N ASN A 238 24.49 28.64 6.53
CA ASN A 238 24.25 27.56 7.49
C ASN A 238 22.81 27.03 7.48
N ALA A 239 21.82 27.92 7.38
CA ALA A 239 20.41 27.51 7.35
C ALA A 239 20.03 26.73 6.08
N ALA A 240 20.68 27.03 4.95
CA ALA A 240 20.49 26.28 3.71
C ALA A 240 21.12 24.89 3.80
N ASP A 241 22.32 24.79 4.37
CA ASP A 241 23.02 23.52 4.60
C ASP A 241 22.21 22.60 5.54
N ASP A 242 21.68 23.15 6.63
CA ASP A 242 20.80 22.42 7.57
C ASP A 242 19.52 21.93 6.89
N PHE A 243 18.97 22.74 5.98
CA PHE A 243 17.76 22.41 5.23
C PHE A 243 18.00 21.31 4.18
N ASP A 244 19.12 21.36 3.46
CA ASP A 244 19.56 20.28 2.55
C ASP A 244 19.70 18.95 3.31
N GLU A 245 20.41 18.96 4.45
CA GLU A 245 20.55 17.78 5.30
C GLU A 245 19.19 17.25 5.78
N PHE A 246 18.26 18.14 6.15
CA PHE A 246 16.89 17.78 6.49
C PHE A 246 16.18 17.07 5.34
N LEU A 247 16.22 17.61 4.12
CA LEU A 247 15.59 16.98 2.94
C LEU A 247 16.17 15.60 2.65
N ILE A 248 17.50 15.44 2.75
CA ILE A 248 18.16 14.14 2.57
C ILE A 248 17.71 13.13 3.63
N LYS A 249 17.57 13.54 4.90
CA LYS A 249 17.07 12.68 5.97
C LYS A 249 15.63 12.23 5.72
N VAL A 250 14.74 13.16 5.35
CA VAL A 250 13.34 12.84 5.04
C VAL A 250 13.25 11.89 3.84
N ALA A 251 14.00 12.15 2.78
CA ALA A 251 14.08 11.27 1.63
C ALA A 251 14.59 9.87 1.99
N GLY A 252 15.57 9.77 2.90
CA GLY A 252 16.07 8.49 3.42
C GLY A 252 14.98 7.67 4.10
N ILE A 253 14.16 8.30 4.95
CA ILE A 253 13.04 7.60 5.62
C ILE A 253 11.99 7.16 4.60
N MET A 254 11.64 8.02 3.63
CA MET A 254 10.69 7.67 2.58
C MET A 254 11.18 6.49 1.71
N ASP A 255 12.48 6.34 1.50
CA ASP A 255 13.06 5.23 0.74
C ASP A 255 12.98 3.86 1.43
N GLU A 256 12.80 3.82 2.75
CA GLU A 256 12.57 2.57 3.48
C GLU A 256 11.12 2.07 3.30
N MET A 257 10.17 2.98 3.06
CA MET A 257 8.75 2.66 2.91
C MET A 257 8.44 1.69 1.74
N PRO A 258 9.05 1.80 0.54
CA PRO A 258 8.88 0.81 -0.54
C PRO A 258 9.05 -0.64 -0.09
N LYS A 259 10.03 -0.92 0.78
CA LYS A 259 10.31 -2.28 1.27
C LYS A 259 9.18 -2.77 2.18
N THR A 260 8.75 -1.95 3.13
CA THR A 260 7.65 -2.27 4.06
C THR A 260 6.34 -2.47 3.30
N CYS A 261 6.00 -1.54 2.41
CA CYS A 261 4.83 -1.61 1.54
C CYS A 261 4.83 -2.86 0.64
N SER A 262 5.97 -3.21 0.04
CA SER A 262 6.09 -4.43 -0.75
C SER A 262 5.95 -5.69 0.11
N GLY A 263 6.38 -5.66 1.37
CA GLY A 263 6.16 -6.74 2.33
C GLY A 263 4.67 -6.98 2.55
N TYR A 264 3.91 -5.91 2.84
CA TYR A 264 2.46 -6.01 2.97
C TYR A 264 1.83 -6.50 1.67
N ALA A 265 2.14 -5.89 0.52
CA ALA A 265 1.58 -6.32 -0.77
C ALA A 265 1.73 -7.84 -1.01
N LYS A 266 2.91 -8.40 -0.74
CA LYS A 266 3.18 -9.84 -0.88
C LYS A 266 2.39 -10.70 0.11
N ALA A 267 2.29 -10.28 1.37
CA ALA A 267 1.53 -11.02 2.38
C ALA A 267 0.04 -11.06 2.04
N TYR A 268 -0.51 -9.95 1.53
CA TYR A 268 -1.91 -9.87 1.11
C TYR A 268 -2.19 -10.73 -0.11
N ASP A 269 -1.33 -10.64 -1.14
CA ASP A 269 -1.47 -11.46 -2.36
C ASP A 269 -1.32 -12.96 -2.06
N ALA A 270 -0.37 -13.35 -1.20
CA ALA A 270 -0.20 -14.75 -0.79
C ALA A 270 -1.43 -15.31 -0.06
N ALA A 271 -2.05 -14.53 0.84
CA ALA A 271 -3.26 -14.95 1.54
C ALA A 271 -4.46 -15.07 0.58
N ALA A 272 -4.63 -14.09 -0.32
CA ALA A 272 -5.72 -14.12 -1.31
C ALA A 272 -5.55 -15.28 -2.31
N GLN A 273 -4.33 -15.54 -2.78
CA GLN A 273 -4.04 -16.67 -3.64
C GLN A 273 -4.30 -18.00 -2.92
N ALA A 274 -3.86 -18.12 -1.66
CA ALA A 274 -4.14 -19.30 -0.86
C ALA A 274 -5.65 -19.55 -0.70
N ALA A 275 -6.45 -18.49 -0.56
CA ALA A 275 -7.91 -18.59 -0.48
C ALA A 275 -8.53 -19.04 -1.81
N ALA A 276 -8.02 -18.54 -2.94
CA ALA A 276 -8.44 -18.99 -4.27
C ALA A 276 -8.10 -20.46 -4.50
N ASP A 277 -6.86 -20.87 -4.20
CA ASP A 277 -6.39 -22.25 -4.34
C ASP A 277 -7.19 -23.22 -3.44
N ALA A 278 -7.48 -22.79 -2.21
CA ALA A 278 -8.31 -23.53 -1.28
C ALA A 278 -9.74 -23.67 -1.78
N THR A 279 -10.34 -22.60 -2.29
CA THR A 279 -11.69 -22.61 -2.89
C THR A 279 -11.76 -23.59 -4.05
N ASN A 280 -10.79 -23.55 -4.98
CA ASN A 280 -10.74 -24.46 -6.12
C ASN A 280 -10.61 -25.92 -5.66
N SER A 281 -9.65 -26.19 -4.76
CA SER A 281 -9.43 -27.55 -4.23
C SER A 281 -10.66 -28.10 -3.50
N LEU A 282 -11.36 -27.23 -2.75
CA LEU A 282 -12.55 -27.62 -2.01
C LEU A 282 -13.74 -27.83 -2.95
N ASN A 283 -13.90 -27.02 -4.00
CA ASN A 283 -14.94 -27.22 -5.01
C ASN A 283 -14.74 -28.56 -5.75
N ASP A 284 -13.51 -28.92 -6.10
CA ASP A 284 -13.19 -30.21 -6.73
C ASP A 284 -13.56 -31.39 -5.80
N LEU A 285 -13.15 -31.32 -4.53
CA LEU A 285 -13.49 -32.36 -3.54
C LEU A 285 -14.99 -32.46 -3.27
N LEU A 286 -15.70 -31.32 -3.22
CA LEU A 286 -17.15 -31.30 -3.07
C LEU A 286 -17.85 -31.88 -4.31
N GLY A 287 -17.34 -31.62 -5.52
CA GLY A 287 -17.78 -32.26 -6.76
C GLY A 287 -17.64 -33.78 -6.71
N ASP A 288 -16.48 -34.28 -6.29
CA ASP A 288 -16.25 -35.71 -6.10
C ASP A 288 -17.20 -36.32 -5.07
N ILE A 289 -17.49 -35.61 -3.96
CA ILE A 289 -18.46 -36.06 -2.96
C ILE A 289 -19.85 -36.18 -3.58
N VAL A 290 -20.27 -35.18 -4.37
CA VAL A 290 -21.56 -35.18 -5.07
C VAL A 290 -21.67 -36.36 -6.02
N ASP A 291 -20.65 -36.60 -6.86
CA ASP A 291 -20.64 -37.70 -7.82
C ASP A 291 -20.71 -39.07 -7.14
N ASN A 292 -19.91 -39.28 -6.09
CA ASN A 292 -19.94 -40.53 -5.33
C ASN A 292 -21.28 -40.72 -4.61
N ALA A 293 -21.91 -39.66 -4.11
CA ALA A 293 -23.23 -39.72 -3.51
C ALA A 293 -24.31 -40.10 -4.54
N VAL A 294 -24.26 -39.53 -5.75
CA VAL A 294 -25.16 -39.91 -6.86
C VAL A 294 -24.99 -41.39 -7.21
N TYR A 295 -23.75 -41.89 -7.32
CA TYR A 295 -23.50 -43.31 -7.59
C TYR A 295 -23.97 -44.22 -6.45
N ALA A 296 -23.78 -43.81 -5.19
CA ALA A 296 -24.28 -44.55 -4.03
C ALA A 296 -25.82 -44.67 -4.06
N ALA A 297 -26.52 -43.58 -4.37
CA ALA A 297 -27.98 -43.56 -4.47
C ALA A 297 -28.49 -44.46 -5.60
N ILE A 298 -27.87 -44.40 -6.79
CA ILE A 298 -28.21 -45.27 -7.93
C ILE A 298 -27.97 -46.74 -7.55
N ALA A 299 -26.81 -47.06 -6.96
CA ALA A 299 -26.46 -48.43 -6.57
C ALA A 299 -27.41 -49.00 -5.52
N ALA A 300 -27.79 -48.19 -4.51
CA ALA A 300 -28.77 -48.58 -3.50
C ALA A 300 -30.17 -48.80 -4.09
N GLY A 301 -30.59 -47.94 -5.04
CA GLY A 301 -31.85 -48.10 -5.77
C GLY A 301 -31.89 -49.39 -6.60
N VAL A 302 -30.83 -49.68 -7.35
CA VAL A 302 -30.68 -50.93 -8.12
C VAL A 302 -30.65 -52.15 -7.19
N GLY A 303 -29.93 -52.07 -6.07
CA GLY A 303 -29.89 -53.14 -5.06
C GLY A 303 -31.26 -53.44 -4.46
N THR A 304 -32.08 -52.41 -4.23
CA THR A 304 -33.44 -52.56 -3.73
C THR A 304 -34.36 -53.21 -4.77
N LEU A 305 -34.28 -52.79 -6.04
CA LEU A 305 -35.07 -53.35 -7.13
C LEU A 305 -34.69 -54.80 -7.47
N THR A 306 -33.43 -55.18 -7.24
CA THR A 306 -32.90 -56.52 -7.55
C THR A 306 -32.76 -57.40 -6.31
N ALA A 307 -33.24 -56.95 -5.15
CA ALA A 307 -33.18 -57.68 -3.88
C ALA A 307 -33.85 -59.06 -3.96
N GLU A 308 -34.88 -59.20 -4.80
CA GLU A 308 -35.57 -60.48 -5.06
C GLU A 308 -34.67 -61.55 -5.69
N THR A 309 -33.57 -61.13 -6.33
CA THR A 309 -32.64 -62.05 -7.02
C THR A 309 -31.48 -62.54 -6.15
N ILE A 310 -31.42 -62.13 -4.86
CA ILE A 310 -30.35 -62.38 -3.87
C ILE A 310 -28.96 -61.86 -4.30
N VAL A 311 -28.50 -62.25 -5.48
CA VAL A 311 -27.25 -61.79 -6.11
C VAL A 311 -27.31 -60.30 -6.44
N GLY A 312 -28.45 -59.80 -6.95
CA GLY A 312 -28.63 -58.38 -7.26
C GLY A 312 -28.64 -57.47 -6.03
N GLY A 313 -29.28 -57.91 -4.94
CA GLY A 313 -29.26 -57.20 -3.66
C GLY A 313 -27.85 -57.06 -3.08
N LEU A 314 -27.08 -58.15 -3.04
CA LEU A 314 -25.70 -58.11 -2.53
C LEU A 314 -24.77 -57.24 -3.37
N ALA A 315 -24.89 -57.31 -4.70
CA ALA A 315 -24.09 -56.49 -5.61
C ALA A 315 -24.43 -54.99 -5.49
N GLY A 316 -25.73 -54.64 -5.44
CA GLY A 316 -26.18 -53.25 -5.33
C GLY A 316 -25.83 -52.60 -3.99
N TYR A 317 -26.08 -53.28 -2.86
CA TYR A 317 -25.69 -52.75 -1.54
C TYR A 317 -24.18 -52.74 -1.32
N GLY A 318 -23.43 -53.70 -1.89
CA GLY A 318 -21.96 -53.71 -1.85
C GLY A 318 -21.34 -52.52 -2.59
N ALA A 319 -21.86 -52.21 -3.80
CA ALA A 319 -21.45 -51.03 -4.54
C ALA A 319 -21.81 -49.72 -3.80
N ALA A 320 -23.01 -49.65 -3.20
CA ALA A 320 -23.40 -48.48 -2.40
C ALA A 320 -22.47 -48.27 -1.19
N ALA A 321 -22.11 -49.34 -0.46
CA ALA A 321 -21.19 -49.25 0.67
C ALA A 321 -19.78 -48.79 0.26
N PHE A 322 -19.30 -49.22 -0.92
CA PHE A 322 -18.02 -48.75 -1.47
C PHE A 322 -18.03 -47.23 -1.73
N TYR A 323 -19.07 -46.71 -2.39
CA TYR A 323 -19.19 -45.27 -2.64
C TYR A 323 -19.35 -44.46 -1.35
N ILE A 324 -20.05 -44.99 -0.34
CA ILE A 324 -20.14 -44.36 0.99
C ILE A 324 -18.77 -44.27 1.68
N ALA A 325 -17.97 -45.35 1.63
CA ALA A 325 -16.61 -45.31 2.18
C ALA A 325 -15.74 -44.26 1.48
N ARG A 326 -15.90 -44.11 0.15
CA ARG A 326 -15.20 -43.08 -0.63
C ARG A 326 -15.61 -41.66 -0.24
N ILE A 327 -16.91 -41.43 0.01
CA ILE A 327 -17.40 -40.13 0.52
C ILE A 327 -16.73 -39.80 1.86
N ALA A 328 -16.60 -40.77 2.77
CA ALA A 328 -15.93 -40.55 4.05
C ALA A 328 -14.45 -40.15 3.88
N GLU A 329 -13.72 -40.80 2.97
CA GLU A 329 -12.33 -40.42 2.63
C GLU A 329 -12.24 -38.99 2.08
N LEU A 330 -13.14 -38.61 1.18
CA LEU A 330 -13.19 -37.26 0.62
C LEU A 330 -13.52 -36.20 1.67
N CYS A 331 -14.39 -36.50 2.63
CA CYS A 331 -14.65 -35.62 3.78
C CYS A 331 -13.38 -35.37 4.61
N PHE A 332 -12.53 -36.39 4.83
CA PHE A 332 -11.23 -36.18 5.49
C PHE A 332 -10.28 -35.32 4.65
N ALA A 333 -10.27 -35.50 3.32
CA ALA A 333 -9.48 -34.66 2.43
C ALA A 333 -9.92 -33.18 2.46
N VAL A 334 -11.22 -32.91 2.60
CA VAL A 334 -11.75 -31.55 2.80
C VAL A 334 -11.17 -30.92 4.07
N TYR A 335 -11.18 -31.64 5.20
CA TYR A 335 -10.59 -31.13 6.44
C TYR A 335 -9.08 -30.88 6.32
N GLU A 336 -8.35 -31.75 5.62
CA GLU A 336 -6.91 -31.55 5.39
C GLU A 336 -6.64 -30.31 4.52
N ALA A 337 -7.44 -30.08 3.47
CA ALA A 337 -7.35 -28.89 2.63
C ALA A 337 -7.62 -27.61 3.45
N MET A 338 -8.65 -27.63 4.30
CA MET A 338 -8.95 -26.53 5.23
C MET A 338 -7.79 -26.26 6.20
N ASP A 339 -7.20 -27.29 6.82
CA ASP A 339 -6.06 -27.14 7.73
C ASP A 339 -4.83 -26.53 7.04
N LYS A 340 -4.52 -26.97 5.81
CA LYS A 340 -3.44 -26.37 4.99
C LYS A 340 -3.71 -24.90 4.71
N PHE A 341 -4.95 -24.55 4.36
CA PHE A 341 -5.34 -23.16 4.14
C PHE A 341 -5.22 -22.31 5.42
N SER A 342 -5.67 -22.82 6.57
CA SER A 342 -5.49 -22.14 7.87
C SER A 342 -4.03 -21.78 8.11
N LYS A 343 -3.10 -22.72 7.88
CA LYS A 343 -1.67 -22.51 8.11
C LYS A 343 -1.10 -21.42 7.19
N LEU A 344 -1.56 -21.33 5.95
CA LEU A 344 -1.16 -20.27 5.02
C LEU A 344 -1.66 -18.90 5.48
N VAL A 345 -2.91 -18.83 5.96
CA VAL A 345 -3.47 -17.61 6.56
C VAL A 345 -2.69 -17.19 7.81
N ASP A 346 -2.36 -18.14 8.69
CA ASP A 346 -1.58 -17.88 9.90
C ASP A 346 -0.15 -17.38 9.56
N HIS A 347 0.47 -17.92 8.51
CA HIS A 347 1.75 -17.41 8.01
C HIS A 347 1.66 -15.98 7.47
N ALA A 348 0.59 -15.65 6.72
CA ALA A 348 0.38 -14.30 6.22
C ALA A 348 0.15 -13.32 7.38
N THR A 349 -0.64 -13.69 8.39
CA THR A 349 -0.83 -12.93 9.63
C THR A 349 0.51 -12.66 10.33
N ALA A 350 1.33 -13.69 10.52
CA ALA A 350 2.64 -13.55 11.16
C ALA A 350 3.57 -12.61 10.38
N ALA A 351 3.52 -12.67 9.04
CA ALA A 351 4.28 -11.75 8.18
C ALA A 351 3.82 -10.30 8.35
N ILE A 352 2.51 -10.06 8.39
CA ILE A 352 1.91 -8.73 8.65
C ILE A 352 2.37 -8.20 10.01
N SER A 353 2.24 -8.98 11.09
CA SER A 353 2.67 -8.55 12.42
C SER A 353 4.18 -8.31 12.54
N THR A 354 5.00 -9.05 11.79
CA THR A 354 6.45 -8.78 11.74
C THR A 354 6.75 -7.45 11.06
N LEU A 355 5.99 -7.11 10.01
CA LEU A 355 6.10 -5.81 9.33
C LEU A 355 5.58 -4.66 10.19
N GLU A 356 4.58 -4.90 11.03
CA GLU A 356 4.11 -3.92 12.03
C GLU A 356 5.25 -3.55 12.98
N LEU A 357 5.92 -4.55 13.57
CA LEU A 357 7.07 -4.31 14.45
C LEU A 357 8.22 -3.59 13.71
N ALA A 358 8.44 -3.90 12.44
CA ALA A 358 9.42 -3.18 11.63
C ALA A 358 9.02 -1.72 11.41
N SER A 359 7.72 -1.45 11.23
CA SER A 359 7.19 -0.10 11.04
C SER A 359 7.26 0.76 12.32
N GLU A 360 7.08 0.16 13.49
CA GLU A 360 7.26 0.84 14.78
C GLU A 360 8.73 1.23 15.03
N ASN A 361 9.67 0.50 14.44
CA ASN A 361 11.10 0.76 14.52
C ASN A 361 11.62 1.68 13.38
N LEU A 362 10.74 2.28 12.59
CA LEU A 362 11.16 3.28 11.61
C LEU A 362 11.89 4.44 12.33
N PRO A 363 12.92 5.03 11.70
CA PRO A 363 13.61 6.17 12.28
C PRO A 363 12.61 7.24 12.70
N PRO A 364 12.78 7.87 13.88
CA PRO A 364 11.88 8.93 14.29
C PRO A 364 11.93 10.04 13.24
N MET A 365 10.75 10.52 12.86
CA MET A 365 10.65 11.63 11.91
C MET A 365 11.48 12.82 12.43
N PRO A 366 12.25 13.50 11.57
CA PRO A 366 12.99 14.67 11.98
C PRO A 366 12.03 15.67 12.63
N ARG A 367 12.37 16.13 13.82
CA ARG A 367 11.57 17.17 14.48
C ARG A 367 11.73 18.47 13.71
N VAL A 368 10.62 19.17 13.51
CA VAL A 368 10.69 20.53 13.00
C VAL A 368 11.09 21.43 14.16
N PRO A 369 12.08 22.33 13.98
CA PRO A 369 12.43 23.29 15.02
C PRO A 369 11.21 24.11 15.44
N GLY A 370 10.77 23.96 16.69
CA GLY A 370 9.59 24.67 17.23
C GLY A 370 8.54 23.78 17.91
N ASP A 371 8.60 22.46 17.69
CA ASP A 371 7.90 21.43 18.48
C ASP A 371 8.75 20.96 19.68
#